data_AF-A0A8T4NWL7-F1
#
_entry.id   AF-A0A8T4NWL7-F1
#
_cell.length_a   1.000
_cell.length_b   1.000
_cell.length_c   1.000
_cell.angle_alpha   90.00
_cell.angle_beta   90.00
_cell.angle_gamma   90.00
#
_symmetry.space_group_name_H-M   'P 1'
#
loop_
_entity.id
_entity.type
_entity.pdbx_description
1 polymer ?
#
loop_
_entity_poly.entity_id
_entity_poly.type
_entity_poly.pdbx_seq_one_letter_code
_entity_poly.pdbx_strand_id
1 'polypeptide(L)'
;MDNYKNKVKVITSTFYNLDNEVNRVRADLAERTIRAASEKDYEVISVDGGSEEGVLRKLKEAGATIYQEEQRGMGNARRQAIREALKRNPEAIIWTETEKVSFVDYLDSVAQPLVENEADYVSPTRKDVSTYPEFQQITERLGNQFWEALTGKKMDMFFGPRAWRSELSDYFLNYRGNRWDALHVPVLKIIRDGKRIKTLETEFIYPQEQKKVEEGNSAEMILKRFEQLYELSKLTIDYWNSISK
;
A
#
# COMPACT_ATOMS: atom_id res chain seq x y z
N MET A 1 9.52 -9.86 24.68
CA MET A 1 9.42 -9.52 23.25
C MET A 1 9.59 -8.01 23.18
N ASP A 2 10.75 -7.56 22.68
CA ASP A 2 10.98 -6.14 22.47
C ASP A 2 9.88 -5.57 21.58
N ASN A 3 9.30 -4.44 22.00
CA ASN A 3 8.12 -3.85 21.38
C ASN A 3 8.50 -3.20 20.03
N TYR A 4 8.72 -4.02 19.00
CA TYR A 4 9.03 -3.58 17.64
C TYR A 4 7.95 -2.67 17.05
N LYS A 5 6.74 -2.70 17.60
CA LYS A 5 5.62 -1.85 17.18
C LYS A 5 5.92 -0.35 17.31
N ASN A 6 6.71 0.05 18.31
CA ASN A 6 7.16 1.44 18.44
C ASN A 6 8.19 1.83 17.37
N LYS A 7 8.94 0.85 16.86
CA LYS A 7 9.98 1.02 15.83
C LYS A 7 9.40 1.02 14.41
N VAL A 8 8.12 0.73 14.25
CA VAL A 8 7.47 0.59 12.94
C VAL A 8 6.31 1.59 12.86
N LYS A 9 6.10 2.19 11.69
CA LYS A 9 4.92 3.02 11.43
C LYS A 9 4.12 2.44 10.28
N VAL A 10 2.81 2.33 10.49
CA VAL A 10 1.87 2.00 9.42
C VAL A 10 1.42 3.32 8.80
N ILE A 11 1.59 3.45 7.50
CA ILE A 11 1.23 4.65 6.76
C ILE A 11 0.22 4.35 5.67
N THR A 12 -0.60 5.35 5.38
CA THR A 12 -1.60 5.29 4.32
C THR A 12 -1.96 6.69 3.82
N SER A 13 -2.79 6.75 2.78
CA SER A 13 -3.43 7.98 2.33
C SER A 13 -4.89 7.72 2.04
N THR A 14 -5.76 8.62 2.49
CA THR A 14 -7.21 8.46 2.37
C THR A 14 -7.85 9.60 1.59
N PHE A 15 -8.95 9.32 0.92
CA PHE A 15 -9.86 10.32 0.37
C PHE A 15 -11.20 9.64 0.09
N TYR A 16 -12.24 10.05 0.81
CA TYR A 16 -13.57 9.46 0.72
C TYR A 16 -14.60 10.54 0.42
N ASN A 17 -15.14 10.50 -0.80
CA ASN A 17 -16.34 11.24 -1.16
C ASN A 17 -17.55 10.34 -0.91
N LEU A 18 -18.37 10.63 0.11
CA LEU A 18 -19.48 9.77 0.52
C LEU A 18 -20.69 9.82 -0.41
N ASP A 19 -20.70 10.65 -1.46
CA ASP A 19 -21.71 10.57 -2.52
C ASP A 19 -21.57 9.26 -3.32
N ASN A 20 -20.37 8.68 -3.36
CA ASN A 20 -20.07 7.44 -4.05
C ASN A 20 -20.18 6.22 -3.10
N GLU A 21 -20.93 5.19 -3.51
CA GLU A 21 -21.17 4.00 -2.68
C GLU A 21 -19.89 3.20 -2.37
N VAL A 22 -18.99 3.07 -3.35
CA VAL A 22 -17.69 2.41 -3.16
C VAL A 22 -16.88 3.13 -2.08
N ASN A 23 -16.90 4.47 -2.08
CA ASN A 23 -16.22 5.25 -1.04
C ASN A 23 -16.85 5.14 0.34
N ARG A 24 -18.19 5.02 0.43
CA ARG A 24 -18.86 4.76 1.72
C ARG A 24 -18.37 3.43 2.33
N VAL A 25 -18.38 2.37 1.54
CA VAL A 25 -17.87 1.05 1.96
C VAL A 25 -16.39 1.11 2.33
N ARG A 26 -15.56 1.80 1.53
CA ARG A 26 -14.12 1.94 1.83
C ARG A 26 -13.84 2.80 3.06
N ALA A 27 -14.66 3.79 3.37
CA ALA A 27 -14.53 4.58 4.59
C ALA A 27 -14.80 3.73 5.84
N ASP A 28 -15.83 2.88 5.80
CA ASP A 28 -16.12 1.95 6.90
C ASP A 28 -15.03 0.89 7.06
N LEU A 29 -14.49 0.37 5.95
CA LEU A 29 -13.34 -0.53 5.98
C LEU A 29 -12.08 0.16 6.50
N ALA A 30 -11.88 1.44 6.18
CA ALA A 30 -10.76 2.21 6.69
C ALA A 30 -10.80 2.37 8.20
N GLU A 31 -11.97 2.67 8.75
CA GLU A 31 -12.16 2.70 10.20
C GLU A 31 -11.77 1.35 10.83
N ARG A 32 -12.24 0.24 10.25
CA ARG A 32 -11.95 -1.12 10.74
C ARG A 32 -10.47 -1.48 10.66
N THR A 33 -9.80 -1.17 9.55
CA THR A 33 -8.37 -1.42 9.37
C THR A 33 -7.54 -0.61 10.37
N ILE A 34 -7.86 0.67 10.55
CA ILE A 34 -7.16 1.55 11.49
C ILE A 34 -7.37 1.07 12.93
N ARG A 35 -8.61 0.73 13.30
CA ARG A 35 -8.95 0.21 14.62
C ARG A 35 -8.19 -1.08 14.92
N ALA A 36 -8.21 -2.04 14.00
CA ALA A 36 -7.50 -3.31 14.16
C ALA A 36 -5.98 -3.11 14.30
N ALA A 37 -5.39 -2.18 13.54
CA ALA A 37 -3.96 -1.89 13.66
C ALA A 37 -3.63 -1.22 15.00
N SER A 38 -4.48 -0.30 15.45
CA SER A 38 -4.32 0.42 16.72
C SER A 38 -4.52 -0.49 17.93
N GLU A 39 -5.47 -1.42 17.88
CA GLU A 39 -5.66 -2.48 18.89
C GLU A 39 -4.46 -3.44 18.99
N LYS A 40 -3.65 -3.50 17.93
CA LYS A 40 -2.34 -4.17 17.93
C LYS A 40 -1.20 -3.24 18.29
N ASP A 41 -1.44 -2.07 18.87
CA ASP A 41 -0.46 -1.05 19.27
C ASP A 41 0.41 -0.47 18.13
N TYR A 42 -0.04 -0.56 16.87
CA TYR A 42 0.63 0.14 15.78
C TYR A 42 0.15 1.59 15.68
N GLU A 43 1.09 2.53 15.60
CA GLU A 43 0.77 3.90 15.24
C GLU A 43 0.46 3.96 13.73
N VAL A 44 -0.77 4.39 13.41
CA VAL A 44 -1.23 4.59 12.03
C VAL A 44 -1.19 6.08 11.69
N ILE A 45 -0.47 6.42 10.62
CA ILE A 45 -0.38 7.77 10.09
C ILE A 45 -1.09 7.82 8.74
N SER A 46 -2.14 8.63 8.65
CA SER A 46 -2.88 8.85 7.40
C SER A 46 -2.69 10.27 6.89
N VAL A 47 -2.44 10.43 5.60
CA VAL A 47 -2.58 11.71 4.91
C VAL A 47 -3.89 11.72 4.13
N ASP A 48 -4.78 12.64 4.48
CA ASP A 48 -6.12 12.69 3.92
C ASP A 48 -6.29 13.83 2.89
N GLY A 49 -6.86 13.48 1.74
CA GLY A 49 -7.14 14.37 0.60
C GLY A 49 -8.43 15.19 0.73
N GLY A 50 -8.96 15.41 1.93
CA GLY A 50 -10.16 16.23 2.13
C GLY A 50 -11.46 15.42 2.10
N SER A 51 -11.47 14.28 2.79
CA SER A 51 -12.69 13.58 3.19
C SER A 51 -13.55 14.45 4.10
N GLU A 52 -14.85 14.14 4.19
CA GLU A 52 -15.78 14.83 5.07
C GLU A 52 -15.37 14.75 6.55
N GLU A 53 -15.69 15.78 7.34
CA GLU A 53 -15.26 15.88 8.76
C GLU A 53 -15.70 14.68 9.60
N GLY A 54 -16.90 14.16 9.34
CA GLY A 54 -17.41 12.96 10.01
C GLY A 54 -16.55 11.73 9.78
N VAL A 55 -16.00 11.56 8.56
CA VAL A 55 -15.06 10.48 8.25
C VAL A 55 -13.76 10.69 9.00
N LEU A 56 -13.18 11.89 8.94
CA LEU A 56 -11.93 12.20 9.64
C LEU A 56 -12.04 11.97 11.15
N ARG A 57 -13.19 12.29 11.75
CA ARG A 57 -13.47 12.05 13.16
C ARG A 57 -13.46 10.55 13.48
N LYS A 58 -14.19 9.73 12.72
CA LYS A 58 -14.20 8.27 12.88
C LYS A 58 -12.80 7.67 12.77
N LEU A 59 -12.02 8.07 11.77
CA LEU A 59 -10.67 7.55 11.58
C LEU A 59 -9.73 7.94 12.74
N LYS A 60 -9.89 9.14 13.33
CA LYS A 60 -9.15 9.56 14.54
C LYS A 60 -9.59 8.76 15.77
N GLU A 61 -10.89 8.57 15.97
CA GLU A 61 -11.46 7.74 17.05
C GLU A 61 -11.06 6.26 16.93
N ALA A 62 -10.78 5.78 15.72
CA ALA A 62 -10.21 4.47 15.47
C ALA A 62 -8.71 4.37 15.80
N GLY A 63 -8.02 5.49 16.03
CA GLY A 63 -6.62 5.53 16.48
C GLY A 63 -5.62 6.12 15.48
N ALA A 64 -6.06 6.61 14.31
CA ALA A 64 -5.14 7.23 13.37
C ALA A 64 -4.74 8.65 13.75
N THR A 65 -3.45 8.96 13.53
CA THR A 65 -2.98 10.35 13.39
C THR A 65 -3.22 10.79 11.94
N ILE A 66 -4.07 11.80 11.76
CA ILE A 66 -4.44 12.29 10.43
C ILE A 66 -3.81 13.65 10.14
N TYR A 67 -3.16 13.73 8.99
CA TYR A 67 -2.64 14.96 8.40
C TYR A 67 -3.46 15.33 7.17
N GLN A 68 -3.71 16.61 6.97
CA GLN A 68 -4.31 17.10 5.74
C GLN A 68 -3.25 17.09 4.62
N GLU A 69 -3.64 16.68 3.42
CA GLU A 69 -2.81 16.72 2.23
C GLU A 69 -2.30 18.15 1.95
N GLU A 70 -0.99 18.33 1.91
CA GLU A 70 -0.32 19.62 1.63
C GLU A 70 -0.44 20.00 0.16
N GLN A 71 -0.28 19.01 -0.72
CA GLN A 71 -0.30 19.18 -2.17
C GLN A 71 -1.15 18.09 -2.80
N ARG A 72 -2.11 18.49 -3.64
CA ARG A 72 -3.00 17.57 -4.34
C ARG A 72 -2.24 16.49 -5.12
N GLY A 73 -2.65 15.23 -4.95
CA GLY A 73 -2.24 14.11 -5.78
C GLY A 73 -1.85 12.89 -4.96
N MET A 74 -2.24 11.72 -5.44
CA MET A 74 -2.00 10.44 -4.74
C MET A 74 -0.51 10.24 -4.41
N GLY A 75 0.40 10.53 -5.33
CA GLY A 75 1.84 10.43 -5.06
C GLY A 75 2.34 11.44 -4.03
N ASN A 76 1.79 12.66 -4.01
CA ASN A 76 2.14 13.68 -3.02
C ASN A 76 1.68 13.28 -1.62
N ALA A 77 0.44 12.81 -1.47
CA ALA A 77 -0.08 12.30 -0.20
C ALA A 77 0.76 11.13 0.34
N ARG A 78 1.13 10.18 -0.54
CA ARG A 78 2.02 9.05 -0.21
C ARG A 78 3.38 9.51 0.31
N ARG A 79 4.04 10.43 -0.40
CA ARG A 79 5.33 10.99 0.04
C ARG A 79 5.20 11.80 1.32
N GLN A 80 4.10 12.52 1.50
CA GLN A 80 3.83 13.22 2.76
C GLN A 80 3.67 12.22 3.91
N ALA A 81 2.95 11.11 3.72
CA ALA A 81 2.77 10.09 4.76
C ALA A 81 4.13 9.48 5.17
N ILE A 82 5.03 9.24 4.21
CA ILE A 82 6.41 8.82 4.47
C ILE A 82 7.15 9.87 5.30
N ARG A 83 7.10 11.16 4.90
CA ARG A 83 7.75 12.26 5.66
C ARG A 83 7.21 12.36 7.10
N GLU A 84 5.90 12.26 7.29
CA GLU A 84 5.29 12.33 8.63
C GLU A 84 5.69 11.14 9.51
N ALA A 85 5.79 9.94 8.93
CA ALA A 85 6.30 8.78 9.64
C ALA A 85 7.77 8.93 10.02
N LEU A 86 8.62 9.42 9.12
CA LEU A 86 10.04 9.62 9.40
C LEU A 86 10.31 10.59 10.56
N LYS A 87 9.42 11.56 10.82
CA LYS A 87 9.51 12.44 12.02
C LYS A 87 9.43 11.66 13.34
N ARG A 88 8.94 10.42 13.34
CA ARG A 88 8.90 9.52 14.50
C ARG A 88 10.15 8.67 14.66
N ASN A 89 11.16 8.86 13.81
CA ASN A 89 12.40 8.07 13.76
C ASN A 89 12.16 6.54 13.79
N PRO A 90 11.27 5.99 12.94
CA PRO A 90 11.06 4.54 12.91
C PRO A 90 12.27 3.84 12.31
N GLU A 91 12.44 2.57 12.66
CA GLU A 91 13.36 1.65 11.97
C GLU A 91 12.76 1.15 10.65
N ALA A 92 11.43 1.02 10.57
CA ALA A 92 10.73 0.55 9.37
C ALA A 92 9.36 1.21 9.16
N ILE A 93 8.90 1.16 7.91
CA ILE A 93 7.62 1.71 7.46
C ILE A 93 6.83 0.60 6.76
N ILE A 94 5.54 0.49 7.04
CA ILE A 94 4.59 -0.37 6.34
C ILE A 94 3.58 0.53 5.63
N TRP A 95 3.48 0.42 4.31
CA TRP A 95 2.39 0.99 3.54
C TRP A 95 1.27 -0.04 3.37
N THR A 96 0.03 0.37 3.59
CA THR A 96 -1.15 -0.38 3.17
C THR A 96 -2.30 0.56 2.79
N GLU A 97 -3.10 0.14 1.82
CA GLU A 97 -4.42 0.72 1.61
C GLU A 97 -5.35 0.32 2.76
N THR A 98 -6.22 1.25 3.16
CA THR A 98 -7.06 1.14 4.35
C THR A 98 -8.28 0.24 4.17
N GLU A 99 -8.57 -0.23 2.96
CA GLU A 99 -9.60 -1.24 2.75
C GLU A 99 -9.16 -2.70 3.07
N LYS A 100 -7.88 -2.92 3.42
CA LYS A 100 -7.29 -4.26 3.58
C LYS A 100 -7.30 -4.76 5.02
N VAL A 101 -8.49 -4.89 5.61
CA VAL A 101 -8.64 -5.25 7.04
C VAL A 101 -7.86 -6.50 7.43
N SER A 102 -7.95 -7.59 6.64
CA SER A 102 -7.27 -8.86 6.94
C SER A 102 -5.74 -8.79 6.83
N PHE A 103 -5.19 -7.78 6.14
CA PHE A 103 -3.74 -7.60 6.09
C PHE A 103 -3.15 -7.21 7.45
N VAL A 104 -3.96 -6.64 8.35
CA VAL A 104 -3.54 -6.26 9.71
C VAL A 104 -3.06 -7.47 10.53
N ASP A 105 -3.47 -8.68 10.15
CA ASP A 105 -3.00 -9.93 10.77
C ASP A 105 -1.55 -10.28 10.47
N TYR A 106 -0.95 -9.62 9.49
CA TYR A 106 0.41 -9.89 9.05
C TYR A 106 1.40 -8.76 9.38
N LEU A 107 0.97 -7.69 10.07
CA LEU A 107 1.86 -6.56 10.39
C LEU A 107 3.10 -6.99 11.16
N ASP A 108 2.94 -7.86 12.16
CA ASP A 108 4.05 -8.39 12.98
C ASP A 108 5.05 -9.15 12.10
N SER A 109 4.57 -10.11 11.31
CA SER A 109 5.39 -10.93 10.43
C SER A 109 6.09 -10.12 9.33
N VAL A 110 5.46 -9.04 8.86
CA VAL A 110 6.03 -8.11 7.87
C VAL A 110 7.07 -7.19 8.51
N ALA A 111 6.82 -6.72 9.74
CA ALA A 111 7.71 -5.84 10.47
C ALA A 111 8.99 -6.53 10.93
N GLN A 112 8.87 -7.75 11.46
CA GLN A 112 9.94 -8.48 12.11
C GLN A 112 11.25 -8.53 11.29
N PRO A 113 11.27 -9.02 10.03
CA PRO A 113 12.53 -9.12 9.27
C PRO A 113 13.18 -7.76 8.97
N LEU A 114 12.43 -6.65 9.01
CA LEU A 114 12.98 -5.32 8.82
C LEU A 114 13.68 -4.82 10.08
N VAL A 115 13.05 -5.02 11.24
CA VAL A 115 13.58 -4.62 12.56
C VAL A 115 14.76 -5.51 12.98
N GLU A 116 14.68 -6.81 12.70
CA GLU A 116 15.76 -7.78 12.96
C GLU A 116 16.89 -7.68 11.92
N ASN A 117 16.81 -6.73 10.99
CA ASN A 117 17.81 -6.50 9.95
C ASN A 117 18.08 -7.75 9.08
N GLU A 118 17.07 -8.58 8.85
CA GLU A 118 17.12 -9.72 7.93
C GLU A 118 16.84 -9.31 6.48
N ALA A 119 16.02 -8.27 6.29
CA ALA A 119 15.63 -7.74 5.01
C ALA A 119 15.65 -6.21 5.01
N ASP A 120 15.85 -5.62 3.84
CA ASP A 120 15.75 -4.17 3.64
C ASP A 120 14.33 -3.80 3.16
N TYR A 121 13.69 -4.69 2.40
CA TYR A 121 12.35 -4.55 1.87
C TYR A 121 11.58 -5.87 1.99
N VAL A 122 10.31 -5.78 2.38
CA VAL A 122 9.38 -6.91 2.45
C VAL A 122 8.24 -6.69 1.47
N SER A 123 8.02 -7.69 0.61
CA SER A 123 6.85 -7.79 -0.26
C SER A 123 5.90 -8.83 0.29
N PRO A 124 4.80 -8.43 0.94
CA PRO A 124 3.69 -9.33 1.16
C PRO A 124 3.20 -9.92 -0.17
N THR A 125 2.90 -11.21 -0.18
CA THR A 125 2.48 -11.98 -1.34
C THR A 125 1.21 -12.72 -0.99
N ARG A 126 0.17 -12.62 -1.81
CA ARG A 126 -1.06 -13.36 -1.57
C ARG A 126 -0.89 -14.80 -2.02
N LYS A 127 -1.24 -15.72 -1.14
CA LYS A 127 -1.30 -17.15 -1.46
C LYS A 127 -2.45 -17.45 -2.43
N ASP A 128 -3.55 -16.72 -2.28
CA ASP A 128 -4.73 -16.84 -3.14
C ASP A 128 -5.33 -15.44 -3.41
N VAL A 129 -5.83 -15.25 -4.62
CA VAL A 129 -6.55 -14.04 -5.05
C VAL A 129 -8.03 -14.30 -5.33
N SER A 130 -8.53 -15.54 -5.15
CA SER A 130 -9.90 -15.95 -5.47
C SER A 130 -10.99 -15.13 -4.78
N THR A 131 -10.66 -14.50 -3.64
CA THR A 131 -11.58 -13.65 -2.89
C THR A 131 -11.83 -12.29 -3.55
N TYR A 132 -10.99 -11.85 -4.49
CA TYR A 132 -11.19 -10.63 -5.27
C TYR A 132 -12.27 -10.77 -6.34
N PRO A 133 -12.80 -9.65 -6.88
CA PRO A 133 -13.54 -9.66 -8.15
C PRO A 133 -12.70 -10.28 -9.29
N GLU A 134 -13.33 -11.06 -10.17
CA GLU A 134 -12.63 -11.83 -11.21
C GLU A 134 -11.73 -10.97 -12.12
N PHE A 135 -12.22 -9.81 -12.57
CA PHE A 135 -11.44 -8.88 -13.39
C PHE A 135 -10.17 -8.39 -12.68
N GLN A 136 -10.23 -8.24 -11.36
CA GLN A 136 -9.08 -7.83 -10.56
C GLN A 136 -8.09 -8.99 -10.40
N GLN A 137 -8.57 -10.22 -10.23
CA GLN A 137 -7.69 -11.41 -10.23
C GLN A 137 -6.87 -11.51 -11.52
N ILE A 138 -7.50 -11.28 -12.67
CA ILE A 138 -6.84 -11.33 -13.98
C ILE A 138 -5.77 -10.24 -14.09
N THR A 139 -6.16 -8.98 -13.83
CA THR A 139 -5.26 -7.83 -14.02
C THR A 139 -4.06 -7.87 -13.07
N GLU A 140 -4.25 -8.29 -11.82
CA GLU A 140 -3.15 -8.40 -10.86
C GLU A 140 -2.21 -9.58 -11.17
N ARG A 141 -2.74 -10.72 -11.63
CA ARG A 141 -1.89 -11.84 -12.10
C ARG A 141 -1.04 -11.43 -13.29
N LEU A 142 -1.63 -10.77 -14.28
CA LEU A 142 -0.90 -10.27 -15.46
C LEU A 142 0.15 -9.23 -15.06
N GLY A 143 -0.20 -8.31 -14.15
CA GLY A 143 0.74 -7.31 -13.65
C GLY A 143 1.95 -7.91 -12.93
N ASN A 144 1.71 -8.93 -12.09
CA ASN A 144 2.80 -9.65 -11.40
C ASN A 144 3.65 -10.48 -12.36
N GLN A 145 3.03 -11.12 -13.37
CA GLN A 145 3.77 -11.83 -14.43
C GLN A 145 4.66 -10.89 -15.23
N PHE A 146 4.15 -9.70 -15.58
CA PHE A 146 4.92 -8.66 -16.24
C PHE A 146 6.11 -8.21 -15.38
N TRP A 147 5.88 -7.97 -14.09
CA TRP A 147 6.95 -7.60 -13.15
C TRP A 147 8.05 -8.67 -13.08
N GLU A 148 7.68 -9.94 -12.96
CA GLU A 148 8.61 -11.06 -12.93
C GLU A 148 9.40 -11.19 -14.23
N ALA A 149 8.72 -11.05 -15.38
CA ALA A 149 9.37 -11.08 -16.69
C ALA A 149 10.39 -9.95 -16.88
N LEU A 150 10.11 -8.76 -16.34
CA LEU A 150 10.99 -7.59 -16.47
C LEU A 150 12.18 -7.66 -15.50
N THR A 151 11.95 -8.05 -14.25
CA THR A 151 12.93 -7.93 -13.16
C THR A 151 13.63 -9.24 -12.81
N GLY A 152 13.09 -10.38 -13.26
CA GLY A 152 13.49 -11.72 -12.82
C GLY A 152 13.15 -12.02 -11.36
N LYS A 153 12.32 -11.20 -10.70
CA LYS A 153 11.94 -11.36 -9.29
C LYS A 153 10.45 -11.65 -9.17
N LYS A 154 10.12 -12.80 -8.59
CA LYS A 154 8.74 -13.18 -8.26
C LYS A 154 8.27 -12.43 -7.02
N MET A 155 7.41 -11.43 -7.19
CA MET A 155 6.86 -10.57 -6.14
C MET A 155 5.40 -10.23 -6.46
N ASP A 156 4.53 -10.08 -5.45
CA ASP A 156 3.14 -9.67 -5.64
C ASP A 156 3.00 -8.13 -5.62
N MET A 157 3.59 -7.49 -6.62
CA MET A 157 3.68 -6.03 -6.68
C MET A 157 2.35 -5.32 -6.91
N PHE A 158 1.36 -6.06 -7.42
CA PHE A 158 -0.02 -5.62 -7.60
C PHE A 158 -0.89 -5.86 -6.37
N PHE A 159 -0.38 -6.50 -5.31
CA PHE A 159 -1.12 -6.62 -4.05
C PHE A 159 -1.35 -5.26 -3.42
N GLY A 160 -0.35 -4.36 -3.39
CA GLY A 160 -0.46 -3.03 -2.80
C GLY A 160 0.41 -2.86 -1.55
N PRO A 161 0.17 -3.62 -0.45
CA PRO A 161 0.95 -3.50 0.77
C PRO A 161 2.42 -3.81 0.53
N ARG A 162 3.27 -3.08 1.23
CA ARG A 162 4.73 -3.22 1.16
C ARG A 162 5.37 -2.60 2.38
N ALA A 163 6.55 -3.07 2.75
CA ALA A 163 7.27 -2.54 3.89
C ALA A 163 8.76 -2.42 3.60
N TRP A 164 9.42 -1.47 4.23
CA TRP A 164 10.84 -1.21 4.03
C TRP A 164 11.48 -0.62 5.29
N ARG A 165 12.80 -0.80 5.42
CA ARG A 165 13.60 -0.10 6.43
C ARG A 165 13.59 1.39 6.13
N SER A 166 13.49 2.25 7.15
CA SER A 166 13.33 3.70 6.97
C SER A 166 14.41 4.34 6.09
N GLU A 167 15.62 3.78 6.08
CA GLU A 167 16.74 4.21 5.22
C GLU A 167 16.47 4.05 3.71
N LEU A 168 15.51 3.21 3.31
CA LEU A 168 15.06 3.06 1.91
C LEU A 168 14.00 4.11 1.52
N SER A 169 13.57 5.00 2.42
CA SER A 169 12.51 5.96 2.13
C SER A 169 12.87 6.93 1.00
N ASP A 170 14.16 7.22 0.80
CA ASP A 170 14.64 8.10 -0.27
C ASP A 170 14.35 7.58 -1.67
N TYR A 171 14.23 6.26 -1.88
CA TYR A 171 13.79 5.70 -3.15
C TYR A 171 12.39 6.22 -3.53
N PHE A 172 11.49 6.31 -2.54
CA PHE A 172 10.11 6.75 -2.72
C PHE A 172 9.99 8.28 -2.72
N LEU A 173 10.73 8.96 -1.85
CA LEU A 173 10.68 10.43 -1.72
C LEU A 173 11.23 11.14 -2.96
N ASN A 174 12.26 10.59 -3.60
CA ASN A 174 12.89 11.19 -4.78
C ASN A 174 12.14 10.89 -6.09
N TYR A 175 11.29 9.86 -6.10
CA TYR A 175 10.49 9.55 -7.27
C TYR A 175 9.29 10.49 -7.40
N ARG A 176 9.19 11.18 -8.55
CA ARG A 176 8.20 12.26 -8.80
C ARG A 176 6.89 11.80 -9.43
N GLY A 177 6.66 10.49 -9.55
CA GLY A 177 5.38 9.93 -9.96
C GLY A 177 4.20 10.36 -9.09
N ASN A 178 2.99 10.41 -9.64
CA ASN A 178 1.85 11.03 -8.96
C ASN A 178 0.61 10.15 -8.78
N ARG A 179 0.65 8.89 -9.19
CA ARG A 179 -0.47 7.93 -9.07
C ARG A 179 0.01 6.65 -8.40
N TRP A 180 -0.37 5.49 -8.95
CA TRP A 180 -0.02 4.16 -8.47
C TRP A 180 1.49 3.91 -8.49
N ASP A 181 2.16 4.50 -9.49
CA ASP A 181 3.60 4.46 -9.72
C ASP A 181 4.43 4.95 -8.52
N ALA A 182 3.91 5.91 -7.74
CA ALA A 182 4.62 6.55 -6.62
C ALA A 182 5.21 5.58 -5.57
N LEU A 183 4.61 4.39 -5.41
CA LEU A 183 5.10 3.33 -4.53
C LEU A 183 5.55 2.08 -5.28
N HIS A 184 5.22 1.98 -6.57
CA HIS A 184 5.48 0.80 -7.39
C HIS A 184 6.83 0.90 -8.11
N VAL A 185 7.06 1.99 -8.85
CA VAL A 185 8.25 2.20 -9.67
C VAL A 185 9.53 2.32 -8.84
N PRO A 186 9.57 3.00 -7.66
CA PRO A 186 10.77 3.07 -6.82
C PRO A 186 11.38 1.72 -6.45
N VAL A 187 10.56 0.67 -6.38
CA VAL A 187 11.00 -0.69 -6.02
C VAL A 187 11.94 -1.28 -7.07
N LEU A 188 11.84 -0.84 -8.33
CA LEU A 188 12.79 -1.22 -9.37
C LEU A 188 14.22 -0.80 -9.03
N LYS A 189 14.39 0.40 -8.49
CA LYS A 189 15.71 0.88 -8.08
C LYS A 189 16.20 0.16 -6.82
N ILE A 190 15.31 -0.18 -5.89
CA ILE A 190 15.62 -1.05 -4.74
C ILE A 190 16.17 -2.41 -5.20
N ILE A 191 15.54 -3.04 -6.20
CA ILE A 191 16.03 -4.29 -6.81
C ILE A 191 17.39 -4.07 -7.48
N ARG A 192 17.52 -3.02 -8.30
CA ARG A 192 18.74 -2.73 -9.07
C ARG A 192 19.95 -2.47 -8.18
N ASP A 193 19.74 -1.77 -7.07
CA ASP A 193 20.77 -1.46 -6.07
C ASP A 193 21.08 -2.67 -5.15
N GLY A 194 20.50 -3.85 -5.42
CA GLY A 194 20.86 -5.11 -4.76
C GLY A 194 20.39 -5.23 -3.31
N LYS A 195 19.35 -4.49 -2.91
CA LYS A 195 18.79 -4.55 -1.56
C LYS A 195 18.22 -5.94 -1.25
N ARG A 196 18.28 -6.34 0.01
CA ARG A 196 17.77 -7.63 0.50
C ARG A 196 16.25 -7.60 0.53
N ILE A 197 15.63 -8.37 -0.35
CA ILE A 197 14.17 -8.45 -0.49
C ILE A 197 13.69 -9.79 0.05
N LYS A 198 12.70 -9.75 0.95
CA LYS A 198 12.00 -10.93 1.44
C LYS A 198 10.55 -10.90 0.95
N THR A 199 10.06 -12.01 0.41
CA THR A 199 8.64 -12.20 0.14
C THR A 199 7.99 -12.90 1.32
N LEU A 200 6.78 -12.49 1.70
CA LEU A 200 6.06 -13.07 2.83
C LEU A 200 4.65 -13.46 2.40
N GLU A 201 4.34 -14.75 2.47
CA GLU A 201 3.01 -15.23 2.09
C GLU A 201 1.94 -14.80 3.11
N THR A 202 0.79 -14.39 2.59
CA THR A 202 -0.38 -13.96 3.35
C THR A 202 -1.61 -14.71 2.85
N GLU A 203 -2.49 -15.11 3.77
CA GLU A 203 -3.82 -15.65 3.46
C GLU A 203 -4.84 -14.50 3.48
N PHE A 204 -4.52 -13.45 2.74
CA PHE A 204 -5.33 -12.25 2.68
C PHE A 204 -6.72 -12.55 2.10
N ILE A 205 -7.75 -12.03 2.77
CA ILE A 205 -9.15 -12.13 2.37
C ILE A 205 -9.65 -10.75 1.96
N TYR A 206 -10.08 -10.61 0.70
CA TYR A 206 -10.71 -9.38 0.22
C TYR A 206 -12.09 -9.19 0.87
N PRO A 207 -12.42 -7.99 1.40
CA PRO A 207 -13.71 -7.75 2.04
C PRO A 207 -14.88 -8.01 1.08
N GLN A 208 -15.87 -8.79 1.55
CA GLN A 208 -17.01 -9.20 0.72
C GLN A 208 -17.93 -8.03 0.37
N GLU A 209 -18.09 -7.08 1.28
CA GLU A 209 -18.81 -5.84 1.08
C GLU A 209 -18.18 -4.99 -0.03
N GLN A 210 -16.84 -4.95 -0.09
CA GLN A 210 -16.13 -4.24 -1.15
C GLN A 210 -16.24 -4.98 -2.48
N LYS A 211 -16.06 -6.31 -2.47
CA LYS A 211 -16.25 -7.13 -3.67
C LYS A 211 -17.63 -6.87 -4.28
N LYS A 212 -18.68 -6.93 -3.47
CA LYS A 212 -20.07 -6.77 -3.90
C LYS A 212 -20.31 -5.41 -4.55
N VAL A 213 -19.84 -4.31 -3.94
CA VAL A 213 -20.05 -2.96 -4.52
C VAL A 213 -19.22 -2.76 -5.79
N GLU A 214 -17.99 -3.31 -5.86
CA GLU A 214 -17.15 -3.21 -7.05
C GLU A 214 -17.67 -4.04 -8.23
N GLU A 215 -18.24 -5.23 -7.96
CA GLU A 215 -18.91 -6.05 -8.98
C GLU A 215 -20.21 -5.41 -9.47
N GLY A 216 -20.95 -4.71 -8.59
CA GLY A 216 -22.10 -3.91 -8.98
C GLY A 216 -21.76 -2.70 -9.87
N ASN A 217 -20.52 -2.21 -9.80
CA ASN A 217 -19.99 -1.09 -10.59
C ASN A 217 -18.96 -1.57 -11.64
N SER A 218 -19.15 -2.79 -12.15
CA SER A 218 -18.13 -3.55 -12.87
C SER A 218 -17.48 -2.82 -14.03
N ALA A 219 -18.22 -2.12 -14.91
CA ALA A 219 -17.63 -1.48 -16.09
C ALA A 219 -16.60 -0.40 -15.73
N GLU A 220 -16.93 0.50 -14.81
CA GLU A 220 -16.00 1.54 -14.33
C GLU A 220 -14.80 0.91 -13.61
N MET A 221 -15.06 -0.08 -12.76
CA MET A 221 -14.01 -0.78 -12.02
C MET A 221 -13.06 -1.57 -12.93
N ILE A 222 -13.59 -2.23 -13.97
CA ILE A 222 -12.82 -2.94 -14.99
C ILE A 222 -11.94 -1.96 -15.74
N LEU A 223 -12.49 -0.85 -16.25
CA LEU A 223 -11.72 0.17 -16.97
C LEU A 223 -10.58 0.69 -16.10
N LYS A 224 -10.87 1.04 -14.83
CA LYS A 224 -9.88 1.50 -13.86
C LYS A 224 -8.75 0.49 -13.65
N ARG A 225 -9.04 -0.82 -13.59
CA ARG A 225 -8.01 -1.86 -13.44
C ARG A 225 -7.17 -2.03 -14.70
N PHE A 226 -7.75 -1.92 -15.89
CA PHE A 226 -6.99 -1.92 -17.13
C PHE A 226 -6.09 -0.69 -17.28
N GLU A 227 -6.60 0.51 -16.93
CA GLU A 227 -5.79 1.73 -16.89
C GLU A 227 -4.61 1.59 -15.93
N GLN A 228 -4.87 1.08 -14.72
CA GLN A 228 -3.83 0.82 -13.72
C GLN A 228 -2.77 -0.15 -14.25
N LEU A 229 -3.19 -1.27 -14.86
CA LEU A 229 -2.27 -2.26 -15.43
C LEU A 229 -1.41 -1.64 -16.55
N TYR A 230 -2.03 -0.92 -17.48
CA TYR A 230 -1.32 -0.30 -18.60
C TYR A 230 -0.33 0.76 -18.13
N GLU A 231 -0.78 1.70 -17.28
CA GLU A 231 0.05 2.81 -16.79
C GLU A 231 1.25 2.29 -16.00
N LEU A 232 1.01 1.36 -15.05
CA LEU A 232 2.10 0.77 -14.28
C LEU A 232 3.06 -0.02 -15.15
N SER A 233 2.56 -0.83 -16.09
CA SER A 233 3.44 -1.61 -16.96
C SER A 233 4.36 -0.71 -17.79
N LYS A 234 3.79 0.33 -18.40
CA LYS A 234 4.52 1.30 -19.21
C LYS A 234 5.58 2.05 -18.40
N LEU A 235 5.19 2.64 -17.27
CA LEU A 235 6.12 3.40 -16.43
C LEU A 235 7.23 2.50 -15.85
N THR A 236 6.90 1.24 -15.55
CA THR A 236 7.85 0.27 -15.02
C THR A 236 8.90 -0.10 -16.06
N ILE A 237 8.52 -0.41 -17.30
CA ILE A 237 9.49 -0.73 -18.37
C ILE A 237 10.34 0.48 -18.75
N ASP A 238 9.73 1.67 -18.88
CA ASP A 238 10.44 2.90 -19.21
C ASP A 238 11.48 3.23 -18.14
N TYR A 239 11.10 3.16 -16.87
CA TYR A 239 12.01 3.41 -15.76
C TYR A 239 13.09 2.33 -15.65
N TRP A 240 12.74 1.05 -15.78
CA TRP A 240 13.70 -0.06 -15.74
C TRP A 240 14.80 0.09 -16.81
N ASN A 241 14.40 0.44 -18.04
CA ASN A 241 15.35 0.69 -19.13
C ASN A 241 16.22 1.92 -18.87
N SER A 242 15.72 2.93 -18.15
CA SER A 242 16.49 4.13 -17.79
C SER A 242 17.58 3.88 -16.75
N ILE A 243 17.38 2.91 -15.84
CA ILE A 243 18.32 2.55 -14.76
C ILE A 243 19.16 1.31 -15.08
N SER A 244 18.90 0.66 -16.21
CA SER A 244 19.62 -0.53 -16.68
C SER A 244 20.75 -0.21 -17.67
N LYS A 245 20.80 1.03 -18.16
CA LYS A 245 21.94 1.59 -18.91
C LYS A 245 23.03 2.04 -17.93
#